data_AF-A0A2U0S1R2-F1
#
_entry.id   AF-A0A2U0S1R2-F1
#
_cell.length_a   1.000
_cell.length_b   1.000
_cell.length_c   1.000
_cell.angle_alpha   90.00
_cell.angle_beta   90.00
_cell.angle_gamma   90.00
#
_symmetry.space_group_name_H-M   'P 1'
#
loop_
_entity.id
_entity.type
_entity.pdbx_description
1 polymer ?
#
loop_
_entity_poly.entity_id
_entity_poly.type
_entity_poly.pdbx_seq_one_letter_code
_entity_poly.pdbx_strand_id
1 'polypeptide(L)'
;MAGKGSEVPRTFKKVSVASRRNPSEIKKALVAQGFELVEVDPDFVVCYGGDGTVLFAERKFPEVPKLIIKTSRACRKYDYKLQDFAVLLSKIKEGSYCIHSEMKLEAVAKGERLVGLNDIQVHLKLPIYAVRFSLSVDGKKFDNLIGDGVIVAPPFGSTAYYRATGGEPFKKGIGISFNNLHYKKVDSLVVSENSVVNLTVTRGPAWLLADNNEDFIELTAGDSVTIKKSVSVANFIYFS
;
A
#
# COMPACT_ATOMS: atom_id res chain seq x y z
N MET A 1 18.18 -19.44 -16.26
CA MET A 1 17.18 -20.52 -16.14
C MET A 1 16.77 -20.63 -14.68
N ALA A 2 15.57 -21.18 -14.42
CA ALA A 2 14.81 -21.22 -13.16
C ALA A 2 13.95 -19.97 -12.90
N GLY A 3 12.62 -20.01 -12.81
CA GLY A 3 11.69 -21.12 -12.98
C GLY A 3 10.33 -20.57 -13.41
N LYS A 4 9.81 -21.07 -14.53
CA LYS A 4 8.38 -20.96 -14.87
C LYS A 4 7.65 -21.91 -13.91
N GLY A 5 7.23 -21.40 -12.76
CA GLY A 5 6.14 -22.02 -12.01
C GLY A 5 4.84 -21.63 -12.68
N SER A 6 4.44 -22.36 -13.73
CA SER A 6 3.05 -22.33 -14.18
C SER A 6 2.26 -23.11 -13.13
N GLU A 7 1.97 -22.46 -12.00
CA GLU A 7 0.88 -22.91 -11.15
C GLU A 7 -0.38 -22.91 -12.02
N VAL A 8 -1.09 -24.04 -12.03
CA VAL A 8 -2.43 -24.12 -12.60
C VAL A 8 -3.23 -22.96 -12.01
N PRO A 9 -3.83 -22.06 -12.83
CA PRO A 9 -4.57 -20.93 -12.27
C PRO A 9 -5.59 -21.46 -11.28
N ARG A 10 -5.51 -21.05 -10.01
CA ARG A 10 -6.57 -21.34 -9.03
C ARG A 10 -7.89 -20.93 -9.69
N THR A 11 -8.82 -21.87 -9.80
CA THR A 11 -10.13 -21.58 -10.36
C THR A 11 -10.85 -20.65 -9.40
N PHE A 12 -10.91 -19.35 -9.73
CA PHE A 12 -11.61 -18.37 -8.93
C PHE A 12 -13.11 -18.66 -8.98
N LYS A 13 -13.71 -18.89 -7.81
CA LYS A 13 -15.15 -19.15 -7.66
C LYS A 13 -15.76 -18.24 -6.59
N LYS A 14 -15.12 -18.14 -5.43
CA LYS A 14 -15.54 -17.29 -4.31
C LYS A 14 -15.00 -15.88 -4.49
N VAL A 15 -15.87 -14.88 -4.35
CA VAL A 15 -15.51 -13.48 -4.54
C VAL A 15 -16.10 -12.61 -3.44
N SER A 16 -15.29 -11.67 -2.95
CA SER A 16 -15.78 -10.58 -2.11
C SER A 16 -15.75 -9.25 -2.87
N VAL A 17 -16.56 -8.29 -2.44
CA VAL A 17 -16.61 -6.95 -3.05
C VAL A 17 -16.26 -5.90 -2.01
N ALA A 18 -15.17 -5.18 -2.24
CA ALA A 18 -14.80 -4.01 -1.46
C ALA A 18 -15.27 -2.75 -2.20
N SER A 19 -16.12 -1.95 -1.55
CA SER A 19 -16.56 -0.65 -2.07
C SER A 19 -16.99 0.28 -0.95
N ARG A 20 -16.79 1.59 -1.16
CA ARG A 20 -17.45 2.65 -0.37
C ARG A 20 -18.77 3.13 -0.98
N ARG A 21 -19.07 2.69 -2.20
CA ARG A 21 -20.30 3.02 -2.93
C ARG A 21 -21.23 1.81 -2.93
N ASN A 22 -22.47 1.99 -3.36
CA ASN A 22 -23.41 0.88 -3.53
C ASN A 22 -22.87 -0.11 -4.58
N PRO A 23 -22.53 -1.36 -4.21
CA PRO A 23 -21.94 -2.33 -5.13
C PRO A 23 -22.99 -3.22 -5.81
N SER A 24 -24.26 -2.84 -5.82
CA SER A 24 -25.36 -3.70 -6.31
C SER A 24 -25.17 -4.17 -7.75
N GLU A 25 -24.72 -3.29 -8.65
CA GLU A 25 -24.45 -3.66 -10.05
C GLU A 25 -23.30 -4.68 -10.17
N ILE A 26 -22.24 -4.50 -9.38
CA ILE A 26 -21.07 -5.39 -9.33
C ILE A 26 -21.50 -6.77 -8.82
N LYS A 27 -22.23 -6.81 -7.70
CA LYS A 27 -22.73 -8.06 -7.10
C LYS A 27 -23.65 -8.82 -8.06
N LYS A 28 -24.56 -8.12 -8.75
CA LYS A 28 -25.45 -8.73 -9.76
C LYS A 28 -24.65 -9.33 -10.92
N ALA A 29 -23.68 -8.60 -11.46
CA ALA A 29 -22.85 -9.08 -12.57
C ALA A 29 -21.99 -10.30 -12.18
N LEU A 30 -21.45 -10.32 -10.96
CA LEU A 30 -20.71 -11.47 -10.42
C LEU A 30 -21.60 -12.72 -10.33
N VAL A 31 -22.81 -12.60 -9.77
CA VAL A 31 -23.76 -13.71 -9.65
C VAL A 31 -24.27 -14.17 -11.02
N ALA A 32 -24.53 -13.25 -11.95
CA ALA A 32 -24.91 -13.60 -13.32
C ALA A 32 -23.79 -14.37 -14.04
N GLN A 33 -22.54 -14.10 -13.67
CA GLN A 33 -21.38 -14.86 -14.07
C GLN A 33 -21.10 -16.06 -13.14
N GLY A 34 -22.03 -16.50 -12.28
CA GLY A 34 -21.86 -17.74 -11.50
C GLY A 34 -20.72 -17.71 -10.46
N PHE A 35 -20.22 -16.53 -10.08
CA PHE A 35 -19.34 -16.40 -8.92
C PHE A 35 -20.15 -16.45 -7.62
N GLU A 36 -19.55 -17.00 -6.57
CA GLU A 36 -20.14 -17.12 -5.24
C GLU A 36 -19.72 -15.91 -4.38
N LEU A 37 -20.68 -15.08 -3.97
CA LEU A 37 -20.40 -13.95 -3.08
C LEU A 37 -20.13 -14.45 -1.66
N VAL A 38 -18.94 -14.14 -1.14
CA VAL A 38 -18.54 -14.50 0.24
C VAL A 38 -17.97 -13.30 0.99
N GLU A 39 -18.10 -13.31 2.30
CA GLU A 39 -17.51 -12.31 3.20
C GLU A 39 -16.16 -12.76 3.80
N VAL A 40 -15.88 -14.06 3.80
CA VAL A 40 -14.70 -14.68 4.41
C VAL A 40 -14.09 -15.65 3.40
N ASP A 41 -12.75 -15.69 3.36
CA ASP A 41 -11.98 -16.59 2.50
C ASP A 41 -12.36 -16.55 0.99
N PRO A 42 -12.39 -15.36 0.36
CA PRO A 42 -12.62 -15.26 -1.08
C PRO A 42 -11.37 -15.67 -1.87
N ASP A 43 -11.56 -16.24 -3.06
CA ASP A 43 -10.46 -16.52 -3.98
C ASP A 43 -9.88 -15.23 -4.58
N PHE A 44 -10.74 -14.21 -4.77
CA PHE A 44 -10.35 -12.87 -5.19
C PHE A 44 -11.32 -11.80 -4.67
N VAL A 45 -10.88 -10.54 -4.71
CA VAL A 45 -11.69 -9.39 -4.29
C VAL A 45 -11.87 -8.43 -5.46
N VAL A 46 -13.11 -7.99 -5.70
CA VAL A 46 -13.39 -6.87 -6.61
C VAL A 46 -13.35 -5.57 -5.81
N CYS A 47 -12.38 -4.72 -6.11
CA CYS A 47 -12.26 -3.37 -5.56
C CYS A 47 -13.00 -2.39 -6.46
N TYR A 48 -14.23 -2.02 -6.11
CA TYR A 48 -15.02 -1.05 -6.86
C TYR A 48 -14.95 0.33 -6.23
N GLY A 49 -14.07 1.20 -6.74
CA GLY A 49 -13.85 2.53 -6.17
C GLY A 49 -12.52 3.18 -6.54
N GLY A 50 -11.93 3.91 -5.59
CA GLY A 50 -10.63 4.58 -5.71
C GLY A 50 -9.50 3.83 -5.01
N ASP A 51 -8.33 4.46 -4.87
CA ASP A 51 -7.17 3.85 -4.18
C ASP A 51 -7.49 3.47 -2.73
N GLY A 52 -8.21 4.32 -1.98
CA GLY A 52 -8.60 4.00 -0.60
C GLY A 52 -9.45 2.72 -0.47
N THR A 53 -10.18 2.32 -1.53
CA THR A 53 -10.91 1.04 -1.57
C THR A 53 -9.95 -0.15 -1.72
N VAL A 54 -8.87 0.03 -2.48
CA VAL A 54 -7.82 -0.98 -2.69
C VAL A 54 -7.04 -1.20 -1.39
N LEU A 55 -6.64 -0.13 -0.70
CA LEU A 55 -5.92 -0.21 0.59
C LEU A 55 -6.78 -0.90 1.66
N PHE A 56 -8.07 -0.56 1.71
CA PHE A 56 -9.03 -1.23 2.60
C PHE A 56 -9.16 -2.73 2.27
N ALA A 57 -9.28 -3.08 0.98
CA ALA A 57 -9.38 -4.46 0.55
C ALA A 57 -8.12 -5.28 0.86
N GLU A 58 -6.93 -4.70 0.67
CA GLU A 58 -5.65 -5.34 1.04
C GLU A 58 -5.56 -5.55 2.55
N ARG A 59 -6.02 -4.61 3.37
CA ARG A 59 -6.04 -4.78 4.83
C ARG A 59 -7.04 -5.86 5.28
N LYS A 60 -8.25 -5.87 4.71
CA LYS A 60 -9.30 -6.85 5.07
C LYS A 60 -8.99 -8.26 4.55
N PHE A 61 -8.39 -8.37 3.37
CA PHE A 61 -8.08 -9.62 2.69
C PHE A 61 -6.63 -9.61 2.21
N PRO A 62 -5.64 -9.71 3.11
CA PRO A 62 -4.22 -9.64 2.74
C PRO A 62 -3.87 -10.72 1.73
N GLU A 63 -3.04 -10.37 0.74
CA GLU A 63 -2.52 -11.29 -0.30
C GLU A 63 -3.56 -11.91 -1.25
N VAL A 64 -4.86 -11.88 -0.95
CA VAL A 64 -5.92 -12.34 -1.87
C VAL A 64 -5.90 -11.49 -3.15
N PRO A 65 -5.86 -12.04 -4.37
CA PRO A 65 -5.86 -11.25 -5.60
C PRO A 65 -6.98 -10.20 -5.69
N LYS A 66 -6.63 -8.96 -6.08
CA LYS A 66 -7.58 -7.85 -6.26
C LYS A 66 -7.79 -7.52 -7.74
N LEU A 67 -9.05 -7.53 -8.19
CA LEU A 67 -9.47 -6.91 -9.45
C LEU A 67 -9.90 -5.47 -9.16
N ILE A 68 -9.21 -4.49 -9.73
CA ILE A 68 -9.51 -3.08 -9.47
C ILE A 68 -10.42 -2.52 -10.57
N ILE A 69 -11.64 -2.15 -10.18
CA ILE A 69 -12.59 -1.41 -11.03
C ILE A 69 -12.64 0.04 -10.54
N LYS A 70 -11.97 0.92 -11.27
CA LYS A 70 -11.88 2.34 -10.92
C LYS A 70 -13.17 3.08 -11.26
N THR A 71 -13.63 3.88 -10.30
CA THR A 71 -14.69 4.89 -10.50
C THR A 71 -14.14 6.28 -10.81
N SER A 72 -12.82 6.37 -11.01
CA SER A 72 -12.05 7.59 -11.28
C SER A 72 -11.05 7.30 -12.39
N ARG A 73 -10.09 8.21 -12.61
CA ARG A 73 -8.98 7.99 -13.53
C ARG A 73 -8.25 6.67 -13.19
N ALA A 74 -8.02 5.86 -14.22
CA ALA A 74 -7.13 4.71 -14.17
C ALA A 74 -5.68 5.21 -14.35
N CYS A 75 -4.80 4.86 -13.41
CA CYS A 75 -3.43 5.35 -13.36
C CYS A 75 -2.40 4.21 -13.48
N ARG A 76 -2.84 2.96 -13.33
CA ARG A 76 -1.99 1.75 -13.36
C ARG A 76 -2.45 0.81 -14.47
N LYS A 77 -1.55 -0.08 -14.92
CA LYS A 77 -1.84 -1.09 -15.96
C LYS A 77 -2.91 -2.12 -15.56
N TYR A 78 -3.18 -2.24 -14.26
CA TYR A 78 -4.18 -3.12 -13.66
C TYR A 78 -5.35 -2.34 -13.04
N ASP A 79 -5.51 -1.06 -13.42
CA ASP A 79 -6.72 -0.28 -13.12
C ASP A 79 -7.70 -0.40 -14.31
N TYR A 80 -8.85 -1.04 -14.09
CA TYR A 80 -9.85 -1.26 -15.13
C TYR A 80 -11.06 -0.35 -14.96
N LYS A 81 -11.81 -0.14 -16.05
CA LYS A 81 -13.06 0.62 -16.03
C LYS A 81 -14.26 -0.31 -15.89
N LEU A 82 -15.35 0.22 -15.35
CA LEU A 82 -16.59 -0.53 -15.16
C LEU A 82 -17.14 -1.12 -16.48
N GLN A 83 -17.00 -0.38 -17.59
CA GLN A 83 -17.45 -0.83 -18.92
C GLN A 83 -16.81 -2.15 -19.38
N ASP A 84 -15.59 -2.45 -18.91
CA ASP A 84 -14.86 -3.66 -19.31
C ASP A 84 -15.19 -4.85 -18.38
N PHE A 85 -15.91 -4.61 -17.28
CA PHE A 85 -16.05 -5.56 -16.17
C PHE A 85 -16.58 -6.93 -16.61
N ALA A 86 -17.61 -6.97 -17.45
CA ALA A 86 -18.18 -8.23 -17.93
C ALA A 86 -17.16 -9.07 -18.73
N VAL A 87 -16.35 -8.43 -19.57
CA VAL A 87 -15.29 -9.09 -20.35
C VAL A 87 -14.19 -9.61 -19.43
N LEU A 88 -13.81 -8.84 -18.41
CA LEU A 88 -12.79 -9.25 -17.43
C LEU A 88 -13.25 -10.47 -16.63
N LEU A 89 -14.52 -10.54 -16.25
CA LEU A 89 -15.09 -11.70 -15.56
C LEU A 89 -15.06 -12.97 -16.42
N SER A 90 -15.35 -12.87 -17.72
CA SER A 90 -15.22 -14.00 -18.64
C SER A 90 -13.76 -14.48 -18.74
N LYS A 91 -12.81 -13.55 -18.91
CA LYS A 91 -11.38 -13.89 -18.91
C LYS A 91 -10.93 -14.58 -17.62
N ILE A 92 -11.43 -14.14 -16.46
CA ILE A 92 -11.11 -14.78 -15.17
C ILE A 92 -11.58 -16.25 -15.15
N LYS A 93 -12.81 -16.52 -15.60
CA LYS A 93 -13.34 -17.89 -15.66
C LYS A 93 -12.55 -18.80 -16.58
N GLU A 94 -12.10 -18.26 -17.70
CA GLU A 94 -11.29 -18.97 -18.69
C GLU A 94 -9.86 -19.22 -18.18
N GLY A 95 -9.47 -18.64 -17.04
CA GLY A 95 -8.09 -18.69 -16.55
C GLY A 95 -7.14 -17.75 -17.31
N SER A 96 -7.68 -16.87 -18.16
CA SER A 96 -6.96 -15.94 -19.01
C SER A 96 -6.57 -14.66 -18.26
N TYR A 97 -5.83 -14.80 -17.16
CA TYR A 97 -5.35 -13.70 -16.33
C TYR A 97 -3.97 -14.01 -15.72
N CYS A 98 -3.28 -12.96 -15.28
CA CYS A 98 -2.04 -13.04 -14.54
C CYS A 98 -2.20 -12.39 -13.16
N ILE A 99 -1.33 -12.77 -12.22
CA ILE A 99 -1.18 -12.06 -10.95
C ILE A 99 0.06 -11.19 -11.00
N HIS A 100 -0.12 -9.89 -10.80
CA HIS A 100 0.96 -8.92 -10.63
C HIS A 100 1.10 -8.58 -9.15
N SER A 101 2.22 -8.97 -8.55
CA SER A 101 2.50 -8.72 -7.14
C SER A 101 3.25 -7.40 -6.96
N GLU A 102 2.84 -6.62 -5.96
CA GLU A 102 3.50 -5.39 -5.52
C GLU A 102 4.03 -5.59 -4.10
N MET A 103 5.24 -5.09 -3.85
CA MET A 103 5.81 -5.15 -2.50
C MET A 103 5.07 -4.21 -1.54
N LYS A 104 5.04 -4.59 -0.26
CA LYS A 104 4.57 -3.76 0.85
C LYS A 104 5.74 -3.42 1.77
N LEU A 105 5.55 -2.41 2.60
CA LEU A 105 6.44 -2.11 3.71
C LEU A 105 5.80 -2.53 5.02
N GLU A 106 6.62 -2.93 5.98
CA GLU A 106 6.20 -3.11 7.37
C GLU A 106 7.01 -2.19 8.28
N ALA A 107 6.35 -1.73 9.34
CA ALA A 107 6.92 -0.89 10.37
C ALA A 107 6.68 -1.53 11.74
N VAL A 108 7.70 -1.54 12.58
CA VAL A 108 7.62 -2.04 13.95
C VAL A 108 8.03 -0.94 14.92
N ALA A 109 7.20 -0.70 15.92
CA ALA A 109 7.47 0.19 17.05
C ALA A 109 6.70 -0.30 18.28
N LYS A 110 7.29 -0.20 19.47
CA LYS A 110 6.65 -0.64 20.74
C LYS A 110 6.12 -2.09 20.75
N GLY A 111 6.71 -2.97 19.94
CA GLY A 111 6.25 -4.36 19.80
C GLY A 111 5.02 -4.53 18.91
N GLU A 112 4.45 -3.43 18.39
CA GLU A 112 3.35 -3.43 17.45
C GLU A 112 3.87 -3.33 16.01
N ARG A 113 3.11 -3.88 15.06
CA ARG A 113 3.47 -3.95 13.65
C ARG A 113 2.37 -3.42 12.76
N LEU A 114 2.71 -2.50 11.86
CA LEU A 114 1.85 -2.02 10.78
C LEU A 114 2.42 -2.45 9.42
N VAL A 115 1.55 -2.68 8.45
CA VAL A 115 1.91 -3.02 7.06
C VAL A 115 1.20 -2.06 6.12
N GLY A 116 1.96 -1.42 5.24
CA GLY A 116 1.47 -0.43 4.28
C GLY A 116 1.80 -0.81 2.84
N LEU A 117 0.82 -0.69 1.96
CA LEU A 117 0.94 -0.87 0.51
C LEU A 117 1.30 0.46 -0.19
N ASN A 118 0.77 1.58 0.28
CA ASN A 118 1.14 2.91 -0.20
C ASN A 118 2.31 3.49 0.58
N ASP A 119 2.25 3.47 1.90
CA ASP A 119 3.27 4.12 2.72
C ASP A 119 3.20 3.73 4.20
N ILE A 120 4.34 3.91 4.86
CA ILE A 120 4.49 4.06 6.29
C ILE A 120 4.80 5.53 6.57
N GLN A 121 4.12 6.11 7.54
CA GLN A 121 4.26 7.53 7.87
C GLN A 121 4.63 7.66 9.34
N VAL A 122 5.61 8.51 9.64
CA VAL A 122 5.72 9.13 10.96
C VAL A 122 5.24 10.56 10.80
N HIS A 123 4.15 10.92 11.45
CA HIS A 123 3.51 12.22 11.32
C HIS A 123 3.32 12.86 12.70
N LEU A 124 3.38 14.18 12.79
CA LEU A 124 3.06 14.90 14.02
C LEU A 124 1.66 14.52 14.54
N LYS A 125 1.52 14.32 15.86
CA LYS A 125 0.21 14.02 16.49
C LYS A 125 -0.64 15.28 16.66
N LEU A 126 -0.01 16.40 17.01
CA LEU A 126 -0.68 17.67 17.28
C LEU A 126 -0.24 18.72 16.25
N PRO A 127 -1.14 19.28 15.42
CA PRO A 127 -0.82 20.25 14.35
C PRO A 127 -0.28 21.60 14.83
N ILE A 128 -0.06 21.75 16.14
CA ILE A 128 0.56 22.90 16.77
C ILE A 128 2.07 22.70 17.05
N TYR A 129 2.60 21.49 16.85
CA TYR A 129 4.01 21.16 17.09
C TYR A 129 4.62 20.36 15.94
N ALA A 130 5.85 20.70 15.58
CA ALA A 130 6.70 19.85 14.73
C ALA A 130 7.24 18.66 15.55
N VAL A 131 7.35 17.50 14.90
CA VAL A 131 8.08 16.36 15.44
C VAL A 131 9.59 16.57 15.22
N ARG A 132 10.40 16.17 16.19
CA ARG A 132 11.85 16.04 16.01
C ARG A 132 12.24 14.57 15.98
N PHE A 133 13.06 14.20 15.00
CA PHE A 133 13.47 12.83 14.81
C PHE A 133 14.86 12.74 14.16
N SER A 134 15.48 11.58 14.28
CA SER A 134 16.62 11.18 13.47
C SER A 134 16.24 9.97 12.61
N LEU A 135 16.87 9.85 11.44
CA LEU A 135 16.67 8.74 10.52
C LEU A 135 18.03 8.18 10.10
N SER A 136 18.12 6.86 9.95
CA SER A 136 19.29 6.21 9.38
C SER A 136 18.91 5.10 8.42
N VAL A 137 19.66 5.00 7.32
CA VAL A 137 19.49 3.98 6.28
C VAL A 137 20.80 3.81 5.52
N ASP A 138 21.22 2.58 5.24
CA ASP A 138 22.43 2.24 4.47
C ASP A 138 23.69 3.01 4.95
N GLY A 139 23.87 3.12 6.26
CA GLY A 139 24.99 3.85 6.87
C GLY A 139 24.89 5.38 6.82
N LYS A 140 23.92 5.95 6.10
CA LYS A 140 23.63 7.40 6.11
C LYS A 140 22.79 7.74 7.32
N LYS A 141 23.14 8.82 8.01
CA LYS A 141 22.40 9.37 9.15
C LYS A 141 21.92 10.78 8.87
N PHE A 142 20.66 11.03 9.22
CA PHE A 142 19.99 12.31 9.15
C PHE A 142 19.54 12.69 10.55
N ASP A 143 20.35 13.47 11.25
CA ASP A 143 20.08 13.86 12.64
C ASP A 143 19.32 15.18 12.73
N ASN A 144 18.60 15.38 13.83
CA ASN A 144 17.90 16.63 14.14
C ASN A 144 16.99 17.11 13.00
N LEU A 145 16.22 16.19 12.42
CA LEU A 145 15.14 16.54 11.49
C LEU A 145 13.99 17.12 12.32
N ILE A 146 13.44 18.24 11.86
CA ILE A 146 12.35 18.95 12.51
C ILE A 146 11.35 19.28 11.43
N GLY A 147 10.11 18.85 11.56
CA GLY A 147 9.06 19.12 10.58
C GLY A 147 7.78 18.38 10.91
N ASP A 148 6.98 18.13 9.88
CA ASP A 148 5.71 17.45 10.04
C ASP A 148 5.87 15.93 10.11
N GLY A 149 6.96 15.40 9.54
CA GLY A 149 7.22 13.97 9.56
C GLY A 149 8.06 13.45 8.40
N VAL A 150 7.96 12.14 8.17
CA VAL A 150 8.60 11.42 7.06
C VAL A 150 7.63 10.38 6.49
N ILE A 151 7.68 10.22 5.17
CA ILE A 151 6.90 9.25 4.42
C ILE A 151 7.88 8.26 3.82
N VAL A 152 7.64 6.98 4.07
CA VAL A 152 8.42 5.87 3.52
C VAL A 152 7.50 5.02 2.67
N ALA A 153 7.76 4.92 1.36
CA ALA A 153 6.85 4.29 0.41
C ALA A 153 7.54 3.17 -0.38
N PRO A 154 6.83 2.08 -0.73
CA PRO A 154 7.20 1.18 -1.81
C PRO A 154 6.79 1.78 -3.18
N PRO A 155 7.17 1.13 -4.31
CA PRO A 155 6.82 1.63 -5.65
C PRO A 155 5.32 1.88 -5.88
N PHE A 156 4.44 1.04 -5.33
CA PHE A 156 2.98 1.19 -5.51
C PHE A 156 2.45 2.53 -5.01
N GLY A 157 3.00 3.02 -3.89
CA GLY A 157 2.63 4.30 -3.28
C GLY A 157 3.51 5.48 -3.66
N SER A 158 4.51 5.31 -4.54
CA SER A 158 5.40 6.41 -4.94
C SER A 158 4.68 7.54 -5.67
N THR A 159 3.46 7.31 -6.15
CA THR A 159 2.60 8.31 -6.78
C THR A 159 1.57 8.93 -5.84
N ALA A 160 1.51 8.45 -4.59
CA ALA A 160 0.58 8.89 -3.55
C ALA A 160 1.24 9.95 -2.64
N TYR A 161 1.26 9.74 -1.32
CA TYR A 161 1.68 10.78 -0.38
C TYR A 161 3.19 11.10 -0.49
N TYR A 162 4.00 10.11 -0.84
CA TYR A 162 5.41 10.29 -1.17
C TYR A 162 5.61 11.34 -2.28
N ARG A 163 4.78 11.31 -3.34
CA ARG A 163 4.82 12.31 -4.42
C ARG A 163 4.48 13.71 -3.91
N ALA A 164 3.46 13.82 -3.08
CA ALA A 164 3.00 15.11 -2.56
C ALA A 164 4.03 15.77 -1.61
N THR A 165 4.96 14.99 -1.05
CA THR A 165 6.03 15.48 -0.16
C THR A 165 7.38 15.64 -0.87
N GLY A 166 7.36 15.78 -2.20
CA GLY A 166 8.56 16.07 -3.02
C GLY A 166 9.31 14.83 -3.49
N GLY A 167 8.72 13.64 -3.36
CA GLY A 167 9.23 12.41 -3.95
C GLY A 167 9.01 12.32 -5.47
N GLU A 168 9.99 11.81 -6.20
CA GLU A 168 9.82 11.42 -7.61
C GLU A 168 9.38 9.95 -7.74
N PRO A 169 8.34 9.62 -8.51
CA PRO A 169 7.87 8.24 -8.66
C PRO A 169 8.99 7.30 -9.12
N PHE A 170 9.03 6.10 -8.55
CA PHE A 170 10.10 5.13 -8.80
C PHE A 170 9.54 3.72 -8.99
N LYS A 171 10.30 2.85 -9.65
CA LYS A 171 9.86 1.49 -10.01
C LYS A 171 10.44 0.39 -9.11
N LYS A 172 11.53 0.66 -8.40
CA LYS A 172 12.24 -0.29 -7.54
C LYS A 172 12.83 0.44 -6.33
N GLY A 173 12.88 -0.24 -5.19
CA GLY A 173 13.47 0.30 -3.97
C GLY A 173 12.44 0.79 -2.95
N ILE A 174 12.93 1.55 -1.97
CA ILE A 174 12.13 2.20 -0.93
C ILE A 174 12.37 3.71 -1.06
N GLY A 175 11.31 4.47 -1.25
CA GLY A 175 11.35 5.93 -1.29
C GLY A 175 11.20 6.51 0.11
N ILE A 176 11.99 7.53 0.43
CA ILE A 176 11.92 8.29 1.67
C ILE A 176 11.80 9.77 1.29
N SER A 177 10.69 10.41 1.69
CA SER A 177 10.46 11.84 1.53
C SER A 177 10.09 12.45 2.88
N PHE A 178 10.39 13.74 3.05
CA PHE A 178 10.22 14.42 4.32
C PHE A 178 9.12 15.47 4.21
N ASN A 179 8.27 15.55 5.22
CA ASN A 179 7.13 16.47 5.22
C ASN A 179 7.50 17.76 5.97
N ASN A 180 7.43 18.90 5.28
CA ASN A 180 7.61 20.26 5.81
C ASN A 180 8.82 20.40 6.77
N LEU A 181 10.00 19.93 6.36
CA LEU A 181 11.20 20.10 7.17
C LEU A 181 11.56 21.58 7.35
N HIS A 182 11.90 21.94 8.58
CA HIS A 182 12.34 23.25 8.99
C HIS A 182 13.87 23.37 8.92
N TYR A 183 14.36 24.46 8.31
CA TYR A 183 15.78 24.85 8.16
C TYR A 183 16.73 23.88 7.44
N LYS A 184 16.41 22.59 7.33
CA LYS A 184 17.18 21.60 6.57
C LYS A 184 16.44 21.22 5.30
N LYS A 185 17.06 21.54 4.15
CA LYS A 185 16.63 20.97 2.88
C LYS A 185 17.25 19.59 2.75
N VAL A 186 16.42 18.56 2.85
CA VAL A 186 16.80 17.18 2.60
C VAL A 186 15.98 16.71 1.42
N ASP A 187 16.64 16.36 0.32
CA ASP A 187 15.97 15.82 -0.85
C ASP A 187 15.40 14.43 -0.54
N SER A 188 14.34 14.06 -1.25
CA SER A 188 13.85 12.69 -1.22
C SER A 188 14.92 11.74 -1.77
N LEU A 189 14.92 10.50 -1.30
CA LEU A 189 15.87 9.49 -1.75
C LEU A 189 15.18 8.15 -1.97
N VAL A 190 15.71 7.37 -2.90
CA VAL A 190 15.32 5.98 -3.15
C VAL A 190 16.50 5.08 -2.81
N VAL A 191 16.28 4.15 -1.89
CA VAL A 191 17.28 3.16 -1.45
C VAL A 191 16.91 1.76 -1.95
N SER A 192 17.78 0.77 -1.71
CA SER A 192 17.51 -0.62 -2.08
C SER A 192 16.23 -1.14 -1.41
N GLU A 193 15.53 -2.08 -2.06
CA GLU A 193 14.34 -2.74 -1.47
C GLU A 193 14.67 -3.61 -0.25
N ASN A 194 15.94 -3.95 -0.06
CA ASN A 194 16.44 -4.70 1.09
C ASN A 194 16.94 -3.80 2.23
N SER A 195 16.86 -2.48 2.08
CA SER A 195 17.32 -1.53 3.09
C SER A 195 16.40 -1.58 4.31
N VAL A 196 16.97 -1.25 5.47
CA VAL A 196 16.24 -1.06 6.71
C VAL A 196 16.34 0.40 7.11
N VAL A 197 15.19 1.07 7.18
CA VAL A 197 15.09 2.46 7.61
C VAL A 197 14.81 2.46 9.11
N ASN A 198 15.72 3.03 9.90
CA ASN A 198 15.54 3.19 11.34
C ASN A 198 15.31 4.66 11.66
N LEU A 199 14.22 4.95 12.37
CA LEU A 199 13.86 6.28 12.85
C LEU A 199 13.81 6.29 14.37
N THR A 200 14.21 7.39 15.00
CA THR A 200 14.01 7.61 16.44
C THR A 200 13.37 8.98 16.65
N VAL A 201 12.27 9.03 17.39
CA VAL A 201 11.62 10.28 17.78
C VAL A 201 12.43 10.89 18.91
N THR A 202 13.00 12.07 18.69
CA THR A 202 13.76 12.81 19.72
C THR A 202 12.88 13.81 20.47
N ARG A 203 11.77 14.26 19.87
CA ARG A 203 10.73 15.04 20.54
C ARG A 203 9.39 14.85 19.82
N GLY A 204 8.42 14.29 20.52
CA GLY A 204 7.06 14.06 20.04
C GLY A 204 6.01 14.97 20.70
N PRO A 205 4.73 14.54 20.78
CA PRO A 205 4.24 13.24 20.32
C PRO A 205 4.09 13.16 18.80
N ALA A 206 4.18 11.96 18.26
CA ALA A 206 3.97 11.64 16.85
C ALA A 206 3.10 10.38 16.70
N TRP A 207 2.55 10.19 15.51
CA TRP A 207 1.86 8.98 15.09
C TRP A 207 2.73 8.21 14.12
N LEU A 208 2.77 6.89 14.29
CA LEU A 208 3.14 5.95 13.24
C LEU A 208 1.85 5.44 12.58
N LEU A 209 1.80 5.55 11.25
CA LEU A 209 0.65 5.16 10.43
C LEU A 209 1.10 4.28 9.27
N ALA A 210 0.17 3.48 8.76
CA ALA A 210 0.30 2.78 7.49
C ALA A 210 -0.95 2.99 6.64
N ASP A 211 -0.77 3.48 5.41
CA ASP A 211 -1.85 3.72 4.47
C ASP A 211 -3.00 4.58 5.07
N ASN A 212 -4.24 4.07 4.98
CA ASN A 212 -5.43 4.61 5.61
C ASN A 212 -5.90 3.73 6.77
N ASN A 213 -4.98 3.01 7.42
CA ASN A 213 -5.31 2.24 8.61
C ASN A 213 -5.51 3.19 9.80
N GLU A 214 -6.58 2.98 10.58
CA GLU A 214 -6.91 3.78 11.76
C GLU A 214 -6.18 3.30 13.02
N ASP A 215 -5.50 2.15 12.95
CA ASP A 215 -4.66 1.61 14.03
C ASP A 215 -3.34 2.39 14.13
N PHE A 216 -3.40 3.61 14.67
CA PHE A 216 -2.22 4.45 14.88
C PHE A 216 -1.43 4.02 16.11
N ILE A 217 -0.10 4.02 16.00
CA ILE A 217 0.79 3.79 17.16
C ILE A 217 1.33 5.14 17.62
N GLU A 218 1.11 5.49 18.88
CA GLU A 218 1.66 6.72 19.46
C GLU A 218 3.16 6.58 19.71
N LEU A 219 3.94 7.53 19.21
CA LEU A 219 5.37 7.65 19.44
C LEU A 219 5.67 8.87 20.31
N THR A 220 6.54 8.66 21.28
CA THR A 220 7.07 9.65 22.23
C THR A 220 8.59 9.72 22.12
N ALA A 221 9.21 10.66 22.85
CA ALA A 221 10.66 10.81 22.80
C ALA A 221 11.36 9.52 23.27
N GLY A 222 12.34 9.05 22.48
CA GLY A 222 13.06 7.81 22.71
C GLY A 222 12.50 6.60 21.95
N ASP A 223 11.27 6.68 21.44
CA ASP A 223 10.70 5.56 20.67
C ASP A 223 11.38 5.43 19.30
N SER A 224 11.70 4.19 18.94
CA SER A 224 12.29 3.83 17.65
C SER A 224 11.28 3.11 16.76
N VAL A 225 11.38 3.37 15.46
CA VAL A 225 10.63 2.71 14.40
C VAL A 225 11.60 2.06 13.44
N THR A 226 11.39 0.77 13.15
CA THR A 226 12.12 0.07 12.09
C THR A 226 11.18 -0.21 10.93
N ILE A 227 11.53 0.26 9.74
CA ILE A 227 10.75 0.12 8.51
C ILE A 227 11.56 -0.67 7.48
N LYS A 228 10.96 -1.69 6.88
CA LYS A 228 11.59 -2.54 5.87
C LYS A 228 10.56 -3.15 4.93
N LYS A 229 11.00 -3.82 3.87
CA LYS A 229 10.14 -4.63 3.01
C LYS A 229 9.42 -5.70 3.83
N SER A 230 8.09 -5.76 3.70
CA SER A 230 7.28 -6.80 4.33
C SER A 230 7.50 -8.13 3.64
N VAL A 231 7.33 -9.22 4.39
CA VAL A 231 7.29 -10.59 3.83
C VAL A 231 6.05 -10.82 2.97
N SER A 232 4.96 -10.09 3.24
CA SER A 232 3.71 -10.19 2.48
C SER A 232 3.67 -9.21 1.32
N VAL A 233 2.96 -9.58 0.25
CA VAL A 233 2.78 -8.76 -0.96
C VAL A 233 1.32 -8.36 -1.15
N ALA A 234 1.04 -7.42 -2.06
CA ALA A 234 -0.31 -7.21 -2.57
C ALA A 234 -0.41 -7.83 -3.97
N ASN A 235 -1.46 -8.60 -4.23
CA ASN A 235 -1.65 -9.31 -5.49
C ASN A 235 -2.76 -8.65 -6.30
N PHE A 236 -2.48 -8.30 -7.55
CA PHE A 236 -3.43 -7.67 -8.46
C PHE A 236 -3.70 -8.55 -9.68
N ILE A 237 -4.98 -8.72 -10.00
CA ILE A 237 -5.39 -9.41 -11.23
C ILE A 237 -5.08 -8.48 -12.41
N TYR A 238 -4.33 -9.00 -13.37
CA TYR A 238 -3.86 -8.28 -14.54
C TYR A 238 -4.17 -9.10 -15.81
N PHE A 239 -4.52 -8.41 -16.90
CA PHE A 239 -4.78 -9.00 -18.20
C PHE A 239 -3.80 -8.42 -19.22
N SER A 240 -3.12 -9.29 -19.95
CA SER A 240 -2.30 -8.95 -21.13
C SER A 240 -3.16 -8.72 -22.37
#